data_AF-A0A8J8D8C4-F1
#
_entry.id   AF-A0A8J8D8C4-F1
#
_cell.length_a   1.000
_cell.length_b   1.000
_cell.length_c   1.000
_cell.angle_alpha   90.00
_cell.angle_beta   90.00
_cell.angle_gamma   90.00
#
_symmetry.space_group_name_H-M   'P 1'
#
loop_
_entity.id
_entity.type
_entity.pdbx_description
1 polymer ?
#
loop_
_entity_poly.entity_id
_entity_poly.type
_entity_poly.pdbx_seq_one_letter_code
_entity_poly.pdbx_strand_id
1 'polypeptide(L)'
;MEGIRFHALISFLFLLGHFLYLREVYSPAGALAGAFITVAFLYLVPVVLVRVIERKHSLLCGLLVATAWEFLLGGIAKALAFPAWGSFLMAGIGGAIVVIVLVIRGENVGSPVKT
;
A
#
# COMPACT_ATOMS: atom_id res chain seq x y z
N MET A 1 -3.63 -21.69 -3.93
CA MET A 1 -4.84 -21.34 -3.13
C MET A 1 -4.51 -20.58 -1.86
N GLU A 2 -3.40 -20.87 -1.17
CA GLU A 2 -3.05 -20.23 0.11
C GLU A 2 -2.80 -18.72 0.00
N GLY A 3 -2.08 -18.26 -1.04
CA GLY A 3 -1.83 -16.82 -1.25
C GLY A 3 -3.11 -15.98 -1.41
N ILE A 4 -4.15 -16.52 -2.08
CA ILE A 4 -5.43 -15.82 -2.25
C ILE A 4 -6.15 -15.68 -0.90
N ARG A 5 -6.14 -16.75 -0.09
CA ARG A 5 -6.73 -16.73 1.27
C ARG A 5 -6.02 -15.74 2.17
N PHE A 6 -4.70 -15.64 2.07
CA PHE A 6 -3.89 -14.70 2.85
C PHE A 6 -4.15 -13.24 2.46
N HIS A 7 -4.13 -12.91 1.17
CA HIS A 7 -4.46 -11.57 0.68
C HIS A 7 -5.89 -11.15 1.08
N ALA A 8 -6.86 -12.07 1.00
CA ALA A 8 -8.23 -11.81 1.41
C ALA A 8 -8.34 -11.55 2.92
N LEU A 9 -7.65 -12.35 3.74
CA LEU A 9 -7.63 -12.18 5.19
C LEU A 9 -7.02 -10.83 5.59
N ILE A 10 -5.84 -10.48 5.06
CA ILE A 10 -5.21 -9.18 5.33
C ILE A 10 -6.12 -8.04 4.87
N SER A 11 -6.66 -8.12 3.66
CA SER A 11 -7.56 -7.08 3.15
C SER A 11 -8.79 -6.91 4.04
N PHE A 12 -9.37 -8.00 4.53
CA PHE A 12 -10.50 -7.97 5.46
C PHE A 12 -10.13 -7.32 6.80
N LEU A 13 -8.98 -7.69 7.38
CA LEU A 13 -8.51 -7.10 8.64
C LEU A 13 -8.24 -5.60 8.50
N PHE A 14 -7.60 -5.17 7.40
CA PHE A 14 -7.39 -3.76 7.11
C PHE A 14 -8.71 -3.01 6.89
N LEU A 15 -9.67 -3.63 6.19
CA LEU A 15 -10.99 -3.06 5.97
C LEU A 15 -11.73 -2.86 7.29
N LEU A 16 -11.76 -3.89 8.14
CA LEU A 16 -12.40 -3.83 9.45
C LEU A 16 -11.75 -2.77 10.35
N GLY A 17 -10.41 -2.74 10.41
CA GLY A 17 -9.68 -1.75 11.20
C GLY A 17 -9.97 -0.30 10.75
N HIS A 18 -9.91 -0.04 9.44
CA HIS A 18 -10.23 1.30 8.91
C HIS A 18 -11.71 1.65 9.04
N PHE A 19 -12.62 0.68 8.92
CA PHE A 19 -14.03 0.92 9.16
C PHE A 19 -14.29 1.36 10.60
N LEU A 20 -13.75 0.63 11.58
CA LEU A 20 -13.89 0.97 13.01
C LEU A 20 -13.28 2.35 13.30
N TYR A 21 -12.10 2.65 12.76
CA TYR A 21 -11.46 3.96 12.91
C TYR A 21 -12.28 5.10 12.29
N LEU A 22 -12.72 4.94 11.03
CA LEU A 22 -13.47 5.98 10.33
C LEU A 22 -14.90 6.17 10.85
N ARG A 23 -15.47 5.17 11.53
CA ARG A 23 -16.78 5.27 12.18
C ARG A 23 -16.83 6.29 13.30
N GLU A 24 -15.69 6.69 13.85
CA GLU A 24 -15.61 7.77 14.86
C GLU A 24 -15.89 9.15 14.25
N VAL A 25 -15.71 9.30 12.93
CA VAL A 25 -15.76 10.60 12.23
C VAL A 25 -16.85 10.65 11.16
N TYR A 26 -17.22 9.51 10.58
CA TYR A 26 -18.19 9.40 9.49
C TYR A 26 -19.41 8.54 9.85
N SER A 27 -20.50 8.72 9.09
CA SER A 27 -21.65 7.81 9.13
C SER A 27 -21.22 6.37 8.77
N PRO A 28 -21.98 5.32 9.17
CA PRO A 28 -21.62 3.94 8.83
C PRO A 28 -21.35 3.71 7.34
N ALA A 29 -22.18 4.29 6.46
CA ALA A 29 -22.00 4.20 5.02
C ALA A 29 -20.73 4.93 4.54
N GLY A 30 -20.47 6.12 5.08
CA GLY A 30 -19.26 6.90 4.75
C GLY A 30 -17.98 6.23 5.24
N ALA A 31 -18.00 5.66 6.45
CA ALA A 31 -16.87 4.92 7.02
C ALA A 31 -16.57 3.65 6.21
N LEU A 32 -17.60 2.92 5.78
CA LEU A 32 -17.43 1.74 4.94
C LEU A 32 -16.82 2.10 3.58
N ALA A 33 -17.36 3.13 2.92
CA ALA A 33 -16.80 3.63 1.66
C ALA A 33 -15.35 4.09 1.82
N GLY A 34 -15.05 4.88 2.86
CA GLY A 34 -13.69 5.33 3.17
C GLY A 34 -12.73 4.19 3.50
N ALA A 35 -13.19 3.12 4.16
CA ALA A 35 -12.40 1.94 4.43
C ALA A 35 -12.07 1.19 3.13
N PHE A 36 -13.03 0.99 2.23
CA PHE A 36 -12.78 0.38 0.92
C PHE A 36 -11.77 1.18 0.09
N ILE A 37 -11.96 2.49 0.03
CA ILE A 37 -11.04 3.41 -0.65
C ILE A 37 -9.63 3.28 -0.06
N THR A 38 -9.51 3.33 1.27
CA THR A 38 -8.21 3.20 1.95
C THR A 38 -7.55 1.86 1.64
N VAL A 39 -8.26 0.74 1.77
CA VAL A 39 -7.69 -0.59 1.48
C VAL A 39 -7.26 -0.71 0.02
N ALA A 40 -8.07 -0.22 -0.92
CA ALA A 40 -7.71 -0.25 -2.33
C ALA A 40 -6.40 0.53 -2.59
N PHE A 41 -6.29 1.73 -2.04
CA PHE A 41 -5.17 2.62 -2.31
C PHE A 41 -3.91 2.32 -1.50
N LEU A 42 -4.05 1.81 -0.28
CA LEU A 42 -2.95 1.46 0.63
C LEU A 42 -2.39 0.07 0.35
N TYR A 43 -3.18 -0.84 -0.22
CA TYR A 43 -2.78 -2.25 -0.38
C TYR A 43 -2.83 -2.71 -1.83
N LEU A 44 -4.00 -2.66 -2.47
CA LEU A 44 -4.16 -3.23 -3.81
C LEU A 44 -3.33 -2.50 -4.86
N VAL A 45 -3.37 -1.16 -4.85
CA VAL A 45 -2.64 -0.34 -5.82
C VAL A 45 -1.12 -0.52 -5.70
N PRO A 46 -0.49 -0.43 -4.51
CA PRO A 46 0.94 -0.73 -4.35
C PRO A 46 1.33 -2.12 -4.87
N VAL A 47 0.56 -3.17 -4.53
CA VAL A 47 0.84 -4.53 -5.01
C VAL A 47 0.78 -4.61 -6.54
N VAL A 48 -0.21 -3.96 -7.16
CA VAL A 48 -0.31 -3.91 -8.62
C VAL A 48 0.82 -3.11 -9.24
N LEU A 49 1.18 -1.95 -8.67
CA LEU A 49 2.28 -1.10 -9.13
C LEU A 49 3.60 -1.87 -9.15
N VAL A 50 3.94 -2.54 -8.05
CA VAL A 50 5.16 -3.36 -7.96
C VAL A 50 5.16 -4.42 -9.07
N ARG A 51 4.09 -5.20 -9.19
CA ARG A 51 4.00 -6.28 -10.19
C ARG A 51 4.06 -5.80 -11.63
N VAL A 52 3.46 -4.65 -11.93
CA VAL A 52 3.48 -4.08 -13.29
C VAL A 52 4.86 -3.57 -13.64
N ILE A 53 5.54 -2.91 -12.71
CA ILE A 53 6.86 -2.33 -12.93
C ILE A 53 7.94 -3.42 -12.99
N GLU A 54 7.87 -4.43 -12.11
CA GLU A 54 8.80 -5.56 -12.08
C GLU A 54 8.80 -6.38 -13.39
N ARG A 55 7.71 -6.37 -14.16
CA ARG A 55 7.68 -7.03 -15.48
C ARG A 55 8.65 -6.41 -16.50
N LYS A 56 8.99 -5.13 -16.34
CA LYS A 56 9.83 -4.36 -17.28
C LYS A 56 11.12 -3.84 -16.64
N HIS A 57 11.17 -3.77 -15.31
CA HIS A 57 12.25 -3.20 -14.51
C HIS A 57 12.58 -4.13 -13.33
N SER A 58 13.41 -3.66 -12.40
CA SER A 58 13.71 -4.41 -11.17
C SER A 58 12.57 -4.32 -10.14
N LEU A 59 12.47 -5.33 -9.27
CA LEU A 59 11.58 -5.28 -8.10
C LEU A 59 11.91 -4.06 -7.20
N LEU A 60 13.18 -3.66 -7.10
CA LEU A 60 13.58 -2.45 -6.37
C LEU A 60 12.92 -1.19 -6.96
N CYS A 61 12.88 -1.07 -8.29
CA CYS A 61 12.18 0.03 -8.96
C CYS A 61 10.68 0.00 -8.67
N GLY A 62 10.07 -1.20 -8.69
CA GLY A 62 8.66 -1.37 -8.30
C GLY A 62 8.36 -0.91 -6.87
N LEU A 63 9.20 -1.30 -5.91
CA LEU A 63 9.07 -0.92 -4.51
C LEU A 63 9.28 0.57 -4.29
N LEU A 64 10.24 1.20 -4.98
CA LEU A 64 10.46 2.65 -4.93
C LEU A 64 9.22 3.42 -5.42
N VAL A 65 8.61 2.99 -6.53
CA VAL A 65 7.42 3.65 -7.07
C VAL A 65 6.21 3.43 -6.16
N ALA A 66 6.02 2.23 -5.61
CA ALA A 66 4.97 1.97 -4.63
C ALA A 66 5.15 2.82 -3.35
N THR A 67 6.38 2.98 -2.88
CA THR A 67 6.71 3.83 -1.72
C THR A 67 6.42 5.30 -2.02
N ALA A 68 6.81 5.80 -3.20
CA ALA A 68 6.53 7.16 -3.62
C ALA A 68 5.01 7.41 -3.75
N TRP A 69 4.26 6.42 -4.24
CA TRP A 69 2.81 6.43 -4.32
C TRP A 69 2.16 6.59 -2.94
N GLU A 70 2.62 5.85 -1.93
CA GLU A 70 2.11 5.93 -0.56
C GLU A 70 2.33 7.31 0.07
N PHE A 71 3.53 7.90 -0.10
CA PHE A 71 3.80 9.27 0.35
C PHE A 71 2.93 10.31 -0.36
N LEU A 72 2.77 10.17 -1.69
CA LEU A 72 1.91 11.06 -2.48
C LEU A 72 0.47 11.00 -1.98
N LEU A 73 -0.07 9.80 -1.78
CA LEU A 73 -1.41 9.61 -1.22
C LEU A 73 -1.54 10.17 0.18
N GLY A 74 -0.53 9.99 1.05
CA GLY A 74 -0.51 10.61 2.37
C GLY A 74 -0.60 12.13 2.31
N GLY A 75 0.12 12.76 1.38
CA GLY A 75 0.04 14.20 1.12
C GLY A 75 -1.34 14.64 0.63
N ILE A 76 -1.90 13.95 -0.38
CA ILE A 76 -3.22 14.25 -0.93
C ILE A 76 -4.32 14.07 0.13
N ALA A 77 -4.31 12.95 0.85
CA ALA A 77 -5.26 12.65 1.90
C ALA A 77 -5.21 13.70 3.01
N LYS A 78 -4.02 14.15 3.41
CA LYS A 78 -3.85 15.22 4.39
C LYS A 78 -4.41 16.54 3.87
N ALA A 79 -4.13 16.90 2.61
CA ALA A 79 -4.67 18.12 1.98
C ALA A 79 -6.19 18.12 1.89
N LEU A 80 -6.81 16.95 1.70
CA LEU A 80 -8.26 16.76 1.70
C LEU A 80 -8.86 16.56 3.11
N ALA A 81 -8.05 16.70 4.17
CA ALA A 81 -8.44 16.43 5.56
C ALA A 81 -9.07 15.04 5.77
N PHE A 82 -8.66 14.05 4.98
CA PHE A 82 -9.13 12.67 5.12
C PHE A 82 -8.51 12.03 6.38
N PRO A 83 -9.30 11.53 7.35
CA PRO A 83 -8.79 11.12 8.67
C PRO A 83 -7.67 10.08 8.63
N ALA A 84 -7.72 9.13 7.69
CA ALA A 84 -6.73 8.05 7.58
C ALA A 84 -5.45 8.45 6.82
N TRP A 85 -5.19 9.75 6.61
CA TRP A 85 -3.97 10.23 5.94
C TRP A 85 -2.68 9.67 6.57
N GLY A 86 -2.67 9.50 7.89
CA GLY A 86 -1.54 8.96 8.64
C GLY A 86 -1.19 7.51 8.26
N SER A 87 -2.20 6.70 7.89
CA SER A 87 -1.97 5.31 7.44
C SER A 87 -1.12 5.26 6.18
N PHE A 88 -1.38 6.14 5.20
CA PHE A 88 -0.59 6.21 3.97
C PHE A 88 0.85 6.66 4.23
N LEU A 89 1.03 7.63 5.14
CA LEU A 89 2.36 8.07 5.54
C LEU A 89 3.17 6.94 6.19
N MET A 90 2.54 6.20 7.10
CA MET A 90 3.19 5.06 7.77
C MET A 90 3.51 3.91 6.82
N ALA A 91 2.63 3.65 5.84
CA ALA A 91 2.92 2.69 4.78
C ALA A 91 4.16 3.12 3.97
N GLY A 92 4.24 4.38 3.54
CA GLY A 92 5.40 4.92 2.84
C GLY A 92 6.71 4.81 3.64
N ILE A 93 6.66 5.06 4.96
CA ILE A 93 7.81 4.83 5.85
C ILE A 93 8.21 3.35 5.87
N GLY A 94 7.24 2.45 5.98
CA GLY A 94 7.47 1.00 5.91
C GLY A 94 8.12 0.58 4.58
N GLY A 95 7.61 1.07 3.46
CA GLY A 95 8.17 0.85 2.12
C GLY A 95 9.61 1.34 2.01
N ALA A 96 9.89 2.56 2.50
CA ALA A 96 11.23 3.12 2.51
C ALA A 96 12.23 2.27 3.32
N ILE A 97 11.82 1.76 4.49
CA ILE A 97 12.64 0.85 5.30
C ILE A 97 12.95 -0.44 4.52
N VAL A 98 11.95 -1.05 3.87
CA VAL A 98 12.15 -2.26 3.06
C VAL A 98 13.15 -2.01 1.93
N VAL A 99 13.01 -0.89 1.20
CA VAL A 99 13.93 -0.48 0.15
C VAL A 99 15.36 -0.35 0.68
N ILE A 100 15.56 0.35 1.80
CA ILE A 100 16.88 0.54 2.42
C ILE A 100 17.50 -0.81 2.79
N VAL A 101 16.73 -1.72 3.40
CA VAL A 101 17.21 -3.05 3.78
C VAL A 101 17.65 -3.85 2.56
N LEU A 102 16.88 -3.83 1.47
CA LEU A 102 17.23 -4.55 0.23
C LEU A 102 18.51 -3.99 -0.40
N VAL A 103 18.67 -2.67 -0.42
CA VAL A 103 19.88 -2.01 -0.94
C VAL A 103 21.11 -2.39 -0.10
N ILE A 104 21.02 -2.33 1.24
CA ILE A 104 22.14 -2.68 2.14
C ILE A 104 22.54 -4.16 1.99
N ARG A 105 21.57 -5.05 1.79
CA ARG A 105 21.82 -6.49 1.63
C ARG A 105 22.49 -6.85 0.30
N GLY A 106 22.59 -5.93 -0.64
CA GLY A 106 23.20 -6.18 -1.94
C GLY A 106 22.46 -7.27 -2.73
N GLU A 107 21.18 -7.52 -2.44
CA GLU A 107 20.37 -8.43 -3.25
C GLU A 107 20.33 -7.82 -4.66
N ASN A 108 20.96 -8.50 -5.62
CA ASN A 108 20.89 -8.15 -7.04
C ASN A 108 19.44 -8.38 -7.50
N VAL A 109 18.58 -7.37 -7.28
CA VAL A 109 17.17 -7.34 -7.71
C VAL A 109 17.04 -7.21 -9.25
N GLY A 110 18.08 -7.60 -9.99
CA GLY A 110 18.29 -7.29 -11.39
C GLY A 110 18.39 -8.55 -12.24
N SER A 111 17.24 -9.11 -12.60
CA SER A 111 17.01 -9.67 -13.94
C SER A 111 15.50 -9.73 -14.15
N PRO A 112 14.96 -9.13 -15.23
CA PRO A 112 13.55 -9.31 -15.55
C PRO A 112 13.26 -10.80 -15.68
N VAL A 113 12.13 -11.25 -15.10
CA VAL A 113 11.65 -12.63 -15.28
C VAL A 113 11.49 -12.84 -16.79
N LYS A 114 12.38 -13.64 -17.39
CA LYS A 114 12.26 -14.04 -18.79
C LYS A 114 10.94 -14.81 -18.91
N THR A 115 10.03 -14.25 -19.68
CA THR A 115 8.81 -14.93 -20.13
C THR A 115 9.14 -15.84 -21.28
#